data_AF-A0A951Z3C2-F1
#
_entry.id   AF-A0A951Z3C2-F1
#
_cell.length_a   1.000
_cell.length_b   1.000
_cell.length_c   1.000
_cell.angle_alpha   90.00
_cell.angle_beta   90.00
_cell.angle_gamma   90.00
#
_symmetry.space_group_name_H-M   'P 1'
#
loop_
_entity.id
_entity.type
_entity.pdbx_description
1 polymer ?
#
loop_
_entity_poly.entity_id
_entity_poly.type
_entity_poly.pdbx_seq_one_letter_code
_entity_poly.pdbx_strand_id
1 'polypeptide(L)'
;MRDPATVAVYPHDPLNGAFEVTLLPLAPRAATGKSSAKVGTTSVERPFVFDGRRTPVVLSLGAADRTRALRGEFRAHLGQGAPWVGKIETLQTKRFAPEDAAAFRSMVDADAGVAHSVTLSVTDSPPGLPGKALKVDYRLGAGRGFFEIRPPAGGTIPAQATSIGMWVHGDGSGHALRARIVDATGQFFQHDLGPIGFKGWRHLVVPLDNSARDRWGGANDGVLHFPVRLHSPLLIQPANGGAGTVYLGGYTVFSALRQ
;
A
#
# COMPACT_ATOMS: atom_id res chain seq x y z
N MET A 1 -26.16 -16.00 13.12
CA MET A 1 -24.94 -16.81 12.98
C MET A 1 -23.94 -15.96 12.20
N ARG A 2 -22.80 -15.54 12.79
CA ARG A 2 -21.86 -14.62 12.14
C ARG A 2 -21.18 -15.34 10.97
N ASP A 3 -21.40 -14.85 9.74
CA ASP A 3 -20.84 -15.44 8.53
C ASP A 3 -19.31 -15.32 8.53
N PRO A 4 -18.55 -16.44 8.62
CA PRO A 4 -17.12 -16.42 8.90
C PRO A 4 -16.23 -16.15 7.67
N ALA A 5 -16.80 -15.88 6.50
CA ALA A 5 -16.02 -15.39 5.36
C ALA A 5 -15.83 -13.87 5.46
N THR A 6 -15.00 -13.42 6.40
CA THR A 6 -14.54 -12.03 6.35
C THR A 6 -13.62 -11.93 5.15
N VAL A 7 -14.08 -11.23 4.12
CA VAL A 7 -13.31 -10.96 2.92
C VAL A 7 -12.53 -9.69 3.17
N ALA A 8 -11.20 -9.75 3.14
CA ALA A 8 -10.42 -8.53 3.08
C ALA A 8 -10.48 -8.00 1.65
N VAL A 9 -10.80 -6.72 1.50
CA VAL A 9 -10.82 -5.98 0.23
C VAL A 9 -9.55 -5.15 0.17
N TYR A 10 -8.62 -5.51 -0.70
CA TYR A 10 -7.46 -4.67 -0.97
C TYR A 10 -7.72 -3.88 -2.24
N PRO A 11 -7.91 -2.55 -2.14
CA PRO A 11 -7.83 -1.69 -3.28
C PRO A 11 -6.44 -1.79 -3.88
N HIS A 12 -6.38 -2.05 -5.18
CA HIS A 12 -5.25 -1.60 -5.99
C HIS A 12 -5.75 -0.42 -6.79
N ASP A 13 -4.99 0.66 -6.82
CA ASP A 13 -5.15 1.73 -7.81
C ASP A 13 -3.99 1.57 -8.78
N PRO A 14 -4.12 0.68 -9.78
CA PRO A 14 -3.20 0.70 -10.89
C PRO A 14 -3.21 2.11 -11.47
N LEU A 15 -2.00 2.64 -11.68
CA LEU A 15 -1.74 3.97 -12.23
C LEU A 15 -2.38 4.24 -13.60
N ASN A 16 -3.05 3.23 -14.18
CA ASN A 16 -3.88 3.30 -15.38
C ASN A 16 -5.34 3.70 -15.11
N GLY A 17 -5.75 3.93 -13.86
CA GLY A 17 -7.12 4.35 -13.49
C GLY A 17 -8.13 3.21 -13.44
N ALA A 18 -7.69 1.99 -13.15
CA ALA A 18 -8.61 0.96 -12.69
C ALA A 18 -8.59 0.87 -11.16
N PHE A 19 -9.55 0.18 -10.56
CA PHE A 19 -9.28 -0.46 -9.28
C PHE A 19 -9.32 -1.96 -9.42
N GLU A 20 -8.50 -2.62 -8.61
CA GLU A 20 -8.63 -4.03 -8.35
C GLU A 20 -9.10 -4.23 -6.93
N VAL A 21 -10.16 -5.00 -6.75
CA VAL A 21 -10.52 -5.53 -5.44
C VAL A 21 -9.95 -6.92 -5.39
N THR A 22 -9.06 -7.16 -4.43
CA THR A 22 -8.67 -8.51 -4.03
C THR A 22 -9.64 -8.97 -2.95
N LEU A 23 -10.35 -10.08 -3.19
CA LEU A 23 -11.13 -10.78 -2.16
C LEU A 23 -10.26 -11.87 -1.51
N LEU A 24 -10.02 -11.78 -0.20
CA LEU A 24 -9.25 -12.77 0.55
C LEU A 24 -10.04 -13.33 1.75
N PRO A 25 -10.23 -14.65 1.85
CA PRO A 25 -10.89 -15.24 3.01
C PRO A 25 -9.94 -15.16 4.22
N LEU A 26 -10.42 -14.59 5.34
CA LEU A 26 -9.62 -14.54 6.58
C LEU A 26 -9.26 -15.93 7.11
N ALA A 27 -10.08 -16.96 6.84
CA ALA A 27 -9.80 -18.36 7.16
C ALA A 27 -9.70 -19.22 5.87
N PRO A 28 -8.71 -20.12 5.75
CA PRO A 28 -8.63 -21.09 4.65
C PRO A 28 -9.90 -21.94 4.55
N ARG A 29 -10.74 -21.71 3.52
CA ARG A 29 -11.97 -22.49 3.30
C ARG A 29 -12.28 -22.56 1.82
N ALA A 30 -12.68 -23.74 1.35
CA ALA A 30 -13.18 -23.90 0.00
C ALA A 30 -14.56 -23.26 -0.13
N ALA A 31 -14.75 -22.43 -1.16
CA ALA A 31 -16.02 -21.79 -1.45
C ALA A 31 -16.07 -21.36 -2.92
N THR A 32 -17.25 -21.40 -3.52
CA THR A 32 -17.48 -20.86 -4.86
C THR A 32 -18.54 -19.77 -4.80
N GLY A 33 -18.48 -18.84 -5.74
CA GLY A 33 -19.36 -17.69 -5.71
C GLY A 33 -19.33 -16.86 -6.96
N LYS A 34 -20.11 -15.78 -6.90
CA LYS A 34 -20.11 -14.71 -7.89
C LYS A 34 -19.70 -13.43 -7.21
N SER A 35 -18.81 -12.70 -7.86
CA SER A 35 -18.43 -11.36 -7.45
C SER A 35 -18.84 -10.39 -8.54
N SER A 36 -19.34 -9.23 -8.14
CA SER A 36 -19.54 -8.11 -9.05
C SER A 36 -18.91 -6.87 -8.48
N ALA A 37 -18.45 -5.99 -9.34
CA ALA A 37 -18.03 -4.66 -8.94
C ALA A 37 -18.53 -3.64 -9.97
N LYS A 38 -18.83 -2.44 -9.50
CA LYS A 38 -19.42 -1.36 -10.29
C LYS A 38 -18.72 -0.04 -10.01
N VAL A 39 -18.37 0.70 -11.06
CA VAL A 39 -17.81 2.07 -11.03
C VAL A 39 -18.64 2.95 -11.94
N GLY A 40 -19.34 3.94 -11.37
CA GLY A 40 -20.27 4.74 -12.15
C GLY A 40 -21.29 3.86 -12.87
N THR A 41 -21.27 3.85 -14.20
CA THR A 41 -22.13 3.02 -15.05
C THR A 41 -21.51 1.68 -15.46
N THR A 42 -20.21 1.49 -15.28
CA THR A 42 -19.50 0.26 -15.66
C THR A 42 -19.66 -0.80 -14.58
N SER A 43 -20.06 -2.01 -14.96
CA SER A 43 -20.18 -3.16 -14.06
C SER A 43 -19.46 -4.38 -14.64
N VAL A 44 -18.75 -5.12 -13.80
CA VAL A 44 -18.10 -6.39 -14.14
C VAL A 44 -18.60 -7.44 -13.15
N GLU A 45 -19.02 -8.60 -13.66
CA GLU A 45 -19.31 -9.79 -12.88
C GLU A 45 -18.30 -10.88 -13.22
N ARG A 46 -17.75 -11.57 -12.20
CA ARG A 46 -16.88 -12.72 -12.38
C ARG A 46 -17.21 -13.84 -11.38
N PRO A 47 -17.31 -15.09 -11.85
CA PRO A 47 -17.30 -16.23 -10.93
C PRO A 47 -15.93 -16.35 -10.26
N PHE A 48 -15.91 -16.93 -9.06
CA PHE A 48 -14.66 -17.25 -8.38
C PHE A 48 -14.76 -18.55 -7.59
N VAL A 49 -13.59 -19.13 -7.32
CA VAL A 49 -13.41 -20.32 -6.51
C VAL A 49 -12.25 -20.08 -5.56
N PHE A 50 -12.53 -20.20 -4.26
CA PHE A 50 -11.51 -20.41 -3.24
C PHE A 50 -11.27 -21.90 -3.13
N ASP A 51 -10.05 -22.35 -3.40
CA ASP A 51 -9.59 -23.74 -3.31
C ASP A 51 -9.12 -24.11 -1.89
N GLY A 52 -9.55 -23.34 -0.88
CA GLY A 52 -9.01 -23.42 0.48
C GLY A 52 -7.70 -22.65 0.65
N ARG A 53 -7.14 -22.05 -0.40
CA ARG A 53 -6.01 -21.12 -0.29
C ARG A 53 -6.51 -19.67 -0.28
N ARG A 54 -5.63 -18.78 0.19
CA ARG A 54 -5.82 -17.32 0.15
C ARG A 54 -5.50 -16.79 -1.26
N THR A 55 -6.18 -17.33 -2.26
CA THR A 55 -6.01 -16.91 -3.65
C THR A 55 -6.85 -15.66 -3.90
N PRO A 56 -6.25 -14.55 -4.34
CA PRO A 56 -6.99 -13.31 -4.57
C PRO A 56 -7.89 -13.43 -5.79
N VAL A 57 -9.15 -13.01 -5.65
CA VAL A 57 -10.01 -12.73 -6.82
C VAL A 57 -9.80 -11.28 -7.19
N VAL A 58 -9.40 -11.01 -8.43
CA VAL A 58 -9.11 -9.67 -8.94
C VAL A 58 -10.22 -9.20 -9.88
N LEU A 59 -10.86 -8.08 -9.52
CA LEU A 59 -11.85 -7.40 -10.35
C LEU A 59 -11.29 -6.06 -10.82
N SER A 60 -10.84 -5.99 -12.07
CA SER A 60 -10.35 -4.74 -12.67
C SER A 60 -11.52 -3.96 -13.31
N LEU A 61 -11.80 -2.76 -12.79
CA LEU A 61 -12.77 -1.85 -13.39
C LEU A 61 -12.06 -0.58 -13.84
N GLY A 62 -11.96 -0.39 -15.16
CA GLY A 62 -11.37 0.83 -15.71
C GLY A 62 -12.28 2.04 -15.50
N ALA A 63 -11.69 3.17 -15.13
CA ALA A 63 -12.33 4.47 -15.16
C ALA A 63 -11.84 5.27 -16.38
N ALA A 64 -12.77 5.95 -17.04
CA ALA A 64 -12.47 6.85 -18.15
C ALA A 64 -11.75 8.13 -17.68
N ASP A 65 -12.04 8.60 -16.46
CA ASP A 65 -11.45 9.80 -15.87
C ASP A 65 -10.48 9.40 -14.73
N ARG A 66 -9.18 9.52 -15.01
CA ARG A 66 -8.08 9.16 -14.10
C ARG A 66 -7.77 10.22 -13.04
N THR A 67 -8.47 11.35 -13.09
CA THR A 67 -8.23 12.50 -12.19
C THR A 67 -9.23 12.58 -11.05
N ARG A 68 -10.32 11.80 -11.10
CA ARG A 68 -11.36 11.78 -10.08
C ARG A 68 -11.12 10.69 -9.04
N ALA A 69 -11.62 10.94 -7.84
CA ALA A 69 -11.80 9.92 -6.82
C ALA A 69 -12.57 8.72 -7.42
N LEU A 70 -11.90 7.57 -7.49
CA LEU A 70 -12.53 6.33 -7.93
C LEU A 70 -13.46 5.85 -6.82
N ARG A 71 -14.74 5.65 -7.15
CA ARG A 71 -15.75 5.12 -6.24
C ARG A 71 -16.34 3.84 -6.83
N GLY A 72 -16.27 2.77 -6.06
CA GLY A 72 -16.78 1.47 -6.44
C GLY A 72 -17.70 0.88 -5.39
N GLU A 73 -18.72 0.17 -5.84
CA GLU A 73 -19.38 -0.84 -5.02
C GLU A 73 -18.88 -2.20 -5.48
N PHE A 74 -18.53 -3.09 -4.56
CA PHE A 74 -18.34 -4.49 -4.90
C PHE A 74 -19.28 -5.35 -4.06
N ARG A 75 -19.68 -6.48 -4.64
CA ARG A 75 -20.57 -7.46 -4.05
C ARG A 75 -19.94 -8.84 -4.23
N ALA A 76 -19.94 -9.65 -3.19
CA ALA A 76 -19.47 -11.03 -3.24
C ALA A 76 -20.51 -11.96 -2.61
N HIS A 77 -21.02 -12.92 -3.37
CA HIS A 77 -21.99 -13.89 -2.90
C HIS A 77 -21.34 -15.26 -2.76
N LEU A 78 -21.30 -15.80 -1.55
CA LEU A 78 -20.68 -17.09 -1.22
C LEU A 78 -21.79 -18.10 -0.91
N GLY A 79 -22.20 -18.90 -1.90
CA GLY A 79 -23.22 -19.94 -1.70
C GLY A 79 -24.59 -19.39 -1.30
N GLN A 80 -25.28 -20.03 -0.33
CA GLN A 80 -26.59 -19.60 0.19
C GLN A 80 -26.43 -18.72 1.44
N GLY A 81 -26.06 -17.47 1.23
CA GLY A 81 -25.94 -16.45 2.28
C GLY A 81 -26.20 -15.06 1.70
N ALA A 82 -26.37 -14.05 2.56
CA ALA A 82 -26.48 -12.68 2.08
C ALA A 82 -25.18 -12.25 1.37
N PRO A 83 -25.25 -11.50 0.25
CA PRO A 83 -24.05 -11.00 -0.39
C PRO A 83 -23.28 -10.09 0.56
N TRP A 84 -21.97 -10.23 0.57
CA TRP A 84 -21.07 -9.22 1.11
C TRP A 84 -21.18 -8.00 0.21
N VAL A 85 -21.55 -6.84 0.76
CA VAL A 85 -21.58 -5.57 0.03
C VAL A 85 -20.62 -4.62 0.69
N GLY A 86 -19.95 -3.82 -0.11
CA GLY A 86 -19.05 -2.82 0.41
C GLY A 86 -18.69 -1.79 -0.63
N LYS A 87 -18.14 -0.71 -0.11
CA LYS A 87 -17.78 0.47 -0.87
C LYS A 87 -16.29 0.67 -0.79
N ILE A 88 -15.71 0.99 -1.93
CA ILE A 88 -14.31 1.35 -2.06
C ILE A 88 -14.22 2.74 -2.65
N GLU A 89 -13.40 3.59 -2.06
CA GLU A 89 -13.18 4.95 -2.51
C GLU A 89 -11.70 5.30 -2.44
N THR A 90 -11.17 5.85 -3.53
CA THR A 90 -9.89 6.55 -3.51
C THR A 90 -10.09 7.94 -2.93
N LEU A 91 -9.43 8.21 -1.80
CA LEU A 91 -9.54 9.47 -1.08
C LEU A 91 -8.47 10.48 -1.51
N GLN A 92 -7.24 10.00 -1.68
CA GLN A 92 -6.09 10.82 -2.07
C GLN A 92 -5.14 9.96 -2.92
N THR A 93 -4.53 10.56 -3.94
CA THR A 93 -3.57 9.89 -4.80
C THR A 93 -2.35 10.78 -4.99
N LYS A 94 -1.17 10.24 -4.72
CA LYS A 94 0.11 10.84 -5.11
C LYS A 94 0.65 10.16 -6.35
N ARG A 95 0.80 10.96 -7.40
CA ARG A 95 1.59 10.66 -8.60
C ARG A 95 2.85 11.51 -8.57
N PHE A 96 3.97 10.93 -8.99
CA PHE A 96 5.22 11.68 -9.03
C PHE A 96 5.26 12.60 -10.23
N ALA A 97 5.77 13.81 -9.99
CA ALA A 97 6.10 14.81 -10.99
C ALA A 97 7.57 15.24 -10.79
N PRO A 98 8.25 15.80 -11.80
CA PRO A 98 9.67 16.13 -11.72
C PRO A 98 10.08 16.93 -10.47
N GLU A 99 9.24 17.87 -10.04
CA GLU A 99 9.46 18.71 -8.85
C GLU A 99 9.51 17.93 -7.53
N ASP A 100 8.93 16.73 -7.47
CA ASP A 100 8.95 15.90 -6.27
C ASP A 100 10.34 15.40 -5.90
N ALA A 101 11.27 15.36 -6.87
CA ALA A 101 12.66 14.97 -6.62
C ALA A 101 13.32 15.86 -5.55
N ALA A 102 12.98 17.15 -5.53
CA ALA A 102 13.47 18.12 -4.55
C ALA A 102 12.59 18.21 -3.29
N ALA A 103 11.32 17.82 -3.40
CA ALA A 103 10.35 17.95 -2.31
C ALA A 103 10.43 16.77 -1.31
N PHE A 104 10.69 15.56 -1.81
CA PHE A 104 10.92 14.39 -0.96
C PHE A 104 12.31 14.43 -0.34
N ARG A 105 12.41 13.96 0.90
CA ARG A 105 13.68 13.90 1.63
C ARG A 105 14.05 12.47 1.93
N SER A 106 15.33 12.16 1.82
CA SER A 106 15.89 10.94 2.38
C SER A 106 16.43 11.22 3.79
N MET A 107 16.27 10.26 4.69
CA MET A 107 16.90 10.23 6.00
C MET A 107 17.65 8.92 6.16
N VAL A 108 18.78 8.95 6.86
CA VAL A 108 19.58 7.77 7.15
C VAL A 108 19.78 7.70 8.65
N ASP A 109 19.57 6.52 9.20
CA ASP A 109 19.92 6.17 10.56
C ASP A 109 20.78 4.91 10.48
N ALA A 110 22.06 5.04 10.80
CA ALA A 110 23.05 3.98 10.69
C ALA A 110 24.03 4.05 11.84
N ASP A 111 24.65 2.92 12.16
CA ASP A 111 25.69 2.86 13.19
C ASP A 111 26.83 3.84 12.87
N ALA A 112 27.47 4.35 13.92
CA ALA A 112 28.57 5.31 13.78
C ALA A 112 29.69 4.73 12.89
N GLY A 113 30.13 5.53 11.90
CA GLY A 113 31.20 5.15 10.98
C GLY A 113 30.75 4.28 9.79
N VAL A 114 29.49 3.88 9.70
CA VAL A 114 28.97 3.15 8.53
C VAL A 114 28.82 4.10 7.35
N ALA A 115 29.63 3.88 6.31
CA ALA A 115 29.52 4.62 5.05
C ALA A 115 28.14 4.41 4.42
N HIS A 116 27.50 5.49 3.95
CA HIS A 116 26.17 5.41 3.38
C HIS A 116 25.96 6.47 2.29
N SER A 117 25.05 6.17 1.37
CA SER A 117 24.55 7.13 0.39
C SER A 117 23.11 6.80 0.03
N VAL A 118 22.29 7.84 -0.14
CA VAL A 118 20.93 7.69 -0.68
C VAL A 118 20.63 8.90 -1.57
N THR A 119 20.22 8.62 -2.80
CA THR A 119 19.91 9.64 -3.80
C THR A 119 18.47 9.46 -4.27
N LEU A 120 17.75 10.58 -4.33
CA LEU A 120 16.39 10.66 -4.84
C LEU A 120 16.40 11.35 -6.19
N SER A 121 15.68 10.79 -7.16
CA SER A 121 15.40 11.43 -8.44
C SER A 121 14.04 11.00 -8.94
N VAL A 122 13.40 11.82 -9.78
CA VAL A 122 12.17 11.42 -10.47
C VAL A 122 12.52 11.09 -11.91
N THR A 123 12.16 9.89 -12.35
CA THR A 123 12.42 9.38 -13.70
C THR A 123 11.13 8.91 -14.34
N ASP A 124 11.17 8.55 -15.63
CA ASP A 124 10.12 7.69 -16.17
C ASP A 124 10.06 6.39 -15.36
N SER A 125 8.83 5.92 -15.13
CA SER A 125 8.57 4.66 -14.45
C SER A 125 9.18 3.50 -15.25
N PRO A 126 9.85 2.54 -14.58
CA PRO A 126 10.19 1.26 -15.21
C PRO A 126 8.99 0.60 -15.92
N PRO A 127 9.22 -0.23 -16.97
CA PRO A 127 8.15 -0.91 -17.70
C PRO A 127 7.13 -1.60 -16.78
N GLY A 128 5.86 -1.57 -17.17
CA GLY A 128 4.75 -2.16 -16.42
C GLY A 128 3.92 -1.17 -15.59
N LEU A 129 4.38 0.08 -15.47
CA LEU A 129 3.61 1.15 -14.83
C LEU A 129 3.79 2.46 -15.63
N PRO A 130 2.72 3.15 -16.04
CA PRO A 130 2.84 4.40 -16.78
C PRO A 130 3.26 5.56 -15.86
N GLY A 131 3.76 6.65 -16.46
CA GLY A 131 4.05 7.91 -15.77
C GLY A 131 5.47 8.00 -15.22
N LYS A 132 5.64 8.80 -14.17
CA LYS A 132 6.92 9.00 -13.49
C LYS A 132 6.97 8.22 -12.17
N ALA A 133 8.16 7.91 -11.72
CA ALA A 133 8.42 7.28 -10.43
C ALA A 133 9.55 8.00 -9.68
N LEU A 134 9.47 7.98 -8.35
CA LEU A 134 10.60 8.37 -7.50
C LEU A 134 11.58 7.20 -7.44
N LYS A 135 12.73 7.36 -8.08
CA LYS A 135 13.87 6.45 -8.00
C LYS A 135 14.66 6.72 -6.71
N VAL A 136 14.95 5.64 -6.00
CA VAL A 136 15.74 5.63 -4.77
C VAL A 136 16.94 4.74 -5.00
N ASP A 137 18.11 5.35 -5.20
CA ASP A 137 19.39 4.65 -5.21
C ASP A 137 19.96 4.71 -3.79
N TYR A 138 20.31 3.57 -3.22
CA TYR A 138 20.83 3.51 -1.85
C TYR A 138 22.02 2.56 -1.73
N ARG A 139 22.89 2.86 -0.77
CA ARG A 139 24.02 2.03 -0.36
C ARG A 139 24.29 2.22 1.11
N LEU A 140 24.41 1.12 1.83
CA LEU A 140 24.88 1.02 3.19
C LEU A 140 26.15 0.16 3.20
N GLY A 141 27.22 0.63 3.83
CA GLY A 141 28.40 -0.16 4.14
C GLY A 141 28.09 -1.28 5.13
N ALA A 142 29.09 -2.11 5.43
CA ALA A 142 28.91 -3.17 6.43
C ALA A 142 28.52 -2.56 7.79
N GLY A 143 27.46 -3.07 8.39
CA GLY A 143 26.86 -2.52 9.62
C GLY A 143 25.34 -2.43 9.54
N ARG A 144 24.72 -1.90 10.60
CA ARG A 144 23.28 -1.71 10.68
C ARG A 144 22.89 -0.30 10.28
N GLY A 145 21.71 -0.19 9.69
CA GLY A 145 21.10 1.09 9.38
C GLY A 145 19.90 0.93 8.46
N PHE A 146 19.18 2.03 8.26
CA PHE A 146 18.06 2.10 7.35
C PHE A 146 17.98 3.46 6.67
N PHE A 147 17.31 3.47 5.52
CA PHE A 147 16.99 4.67 4.75
C PHE A 147 15.48 4.90 4.83
N GLU A 148 15.06 6.13 5.10
CA GLU A 148 13.66 6.53 5.01
C GLU A 148 13.48 7.54 3.89
N ILE A 149 12.36 7.43 3.19
CA ILE A 149 11.89 8.41 2.22
C ILE A 149 10.69 9.11 2.84
N ARG A 150 10.75 10.43 2.98
CA ARG A 150 9.72 11.25 3.63
C ARG A 150 9.09 12.22 2.63
N PRO A 151 7.75 12.27 2.51
CA PRO A 151 7.06 13.21 1.63
C PRO A 151 7.15 14.65 2.17
N PRO A 152 7.07 15.66 1.30
CA PRO A 152 6.95 17.06 1.73
C PRO A 152 5.67 17.22 2.54
N ALA A 153 5.80 17.71 3.78
CA ALA A 153 4.71 17.95 4.74
C ALA A 153 3.62 16.85 4.69
N GLY A 154 3.96 15.65 5.21
CA GLY A 154 3.13 14.44 5.17
C GLY A 154 1.65 14.66 5.47
N GLY A 155 0.88 14.85 4.39
CA GLY A 155 -0.51 15.29 4.42
C GLY A 155 -1.37 14.43 5.35
N THR A 156 -2.37 15.08 5.96
CA THR A 156 -3.33 14.39 6.81
C THR A 156 -4.16 13.43 5.98
N ILE A 157 -4.19 12.19 6.45
CA ILE A 157 -5.01 11.11 5.96
C ILE A 157 -6.41 11.27 6.59
N PRO A 158 -7.48 11.28 5.78
CA PRO A 158 -8.85 11.42 6.28
C PRO A 158 -9.25 10.28 7.24
N ALA A 159 -10.08 10.58 8.24
CA ALA A 159 -10.49 9.61 9.27
C ALA A 159 -11.25 8.39 8.72
N GLN A 160 -11.88 8.52 7.55
CA GLN A 160 -12.57 7.42 6.87
C GLN A 160 -11.64 6.49 6.08
N ALA A 161 -10.34 6.79 6.03
CA ALA A 161 -9.35 5.96 5.34
C ALA A 161 -9.12 4.64 6.11
N THR A 162 -9.03 3.54 5.37
CA THR A 162 -8.80 2.19 5.91
C THR A 162 -7.44 1.64 5.53
N SER A 163 -6.78 2.21 4.51
CA SER A 163 -5.49 1.71 4.02
C SER A 163 -4.75 2.73 3.15
N ILE A 164 -3.44 2.56 3.03
CA ILE A 164 -2.58 3.22 2.05
C ILE A 164 -1.97 2.15 1.14
N GLY A 165 -2.19 2.24 -0.16
CA GLY A 165 -1.53 1.41 -1.17
C GLY A 165 -0.36 2.11 -1.83
N MET A 166 0.71 1.39 -2.15
CA MET A 166 1.96 1.93 -2.67
C MET A 166 2.51 1.02 -3.77
N TRP A 167 2.81 1.59 -4.94
CA TRP A 167 3.47 0.85 -6.02
C TRP A 167 4.98 0.90 -5.85
N VAL A 168 5.60 -0.24 -5.59
CA VAL A 168 7.05 -0.36 -5.43
C VAL A 168 7.62 -1.27 -6.51
N HIS A 169 8.62 -0.78 -7.24
CA HIS A 169 9.42 -1.62 -8.13
C HIS A 169 10.61 -2.15 -7.35
N GLY A 170 10.61 -3.47 -7.09
CA GLY A 170 11.67 -4.13 -6.37
C GLY A 170 12.88 -4.45 -7.23
N ASP A 171 14.05 -4.55 -6.61
CA ASP A 171 15.32 -4.97 -7.21
C ASP A 171 15.67 -6.45 -6.92
N GLY A 172 14.91 -7.11 -6.04
CA GLY A 172 15.19 -8.47 -5.58
C GLY A 172 16.30 -8.55 -4.53
N SER A 173 16.70 -7.43 -3.92
CA SER A 173 17.78 -7.38 -2.93
C SER A 173 17.53 -8.18 -1.65
N GLY A 174 16.27 -8.48 -1.33
CA GLY A 174 15.88 -9.13 -0.09
C GLY A 174 15.98 -8.23 1.15
N HIS A 175 16.35 -6.96 1.01
CA HIS A 175 16.36 -6.00 2.12
C HIS A 175 14.94 -5.80 2.67
N ALA A 176 14.82 -5.54 3.97
CA ALA A 176 13.50 -5.37 4.59
C ALA A 176 12.87 -4.05 4.15
N LEU A 177 11.60 -4.10 3.78
CA LEU A 177 10.81 -2.93 3.40
C LEU A 177 9.76 -2.65 4.45
N ARG A 178 9.63 -1.38 4.84
CA ARG A 178 8.67 -0.94 5.85
C ARG A 178 8.03 0.39 5.45
N ALA A 179 6.98 0.75 6.16
CA ALA A 179 6.37 2.07 6.12
C ALA A 179 6.06 2.56 7.53
N ARG A 180 6.01 3.88 7.70
CA ARG A 180 5.67 4.53 8.97
C ARG A 180 4.55 5.54 8.78
N ILE A 181 3.59 5.48 9.69
CA ILE A 181 2.56 6.50 9.88
C ILE A 181 2.68 7.10 11.28
N VAL A 182 2.21 8.33 11.44
CA VAL A 182 2.16 9.02 12.73
C VAL A 182 0.72 9.45 12.98
N ASP A 183 0.20 9.14 14.14
CA ASP A 183 -1.17 9.42 14.53
C ASP A 183 -1.31 10.82 15.18
N ALA A 184 -2.52 11.18 15.61
CA ALA A 184 -2.83 12.48 16.19
C ALA A 184 -2.16 12.75 17.54
N THR A 185 -1.78 11.68 18.26
CA THR A 185 -1.07 11.79 19.54
C THR A 185 0.43 11.96 19.34
N GLY A 186 0.92 11.77 18.10
CA GLY A 186 2.33 11.70 17.78
C GLY A 186 2.92 10.30 17.93
N GLN A 187 2.08 9.27 18.09
CA GLN A 187 2.51 7.88 18.14
C GLN A 187 2.86 7.41 16.73
N PHE A 188 4.05 6.85 16.58
CA PHE A 188 4.50 6.19 15.37
C PHE A 188 3.99 4.76 15.33
N PHE A 189 3.53 4.34 14.15
CA PHE A 189 3.20 2.96 13.83
C PHE A 189 4.06 2.53 12.64
N GLN A 190 4.86 1.48 12.85
CA GLN A 190 5.72 0.90 11.83
C GLN A 190 5.08 -0.39 11.29
N HIS A 191 4.82 -0.41 9.99
CA HIS A 191 4.32 -1.57 9.28
C HIS A 191 5.45 -2.27 8.54
N ASP A 192 5.49 -3.60 8.67
CA ASP A 192 6.43 -4.45 7.94
C ASP A 192 5.79 -4.86 6.61
N LEU A 193 6.44 -4.50 5.50
CA LEU A 193 5.98 -4.83 4.14
C LEU A 193 6.70 -6.06 3.58
N GLY A 194 7.56 -6.68 4.39
CA GLY A 194 8.34 -7.86 4.01
C GLY A 194 9.63 -7.51 3.25
N PRO A 195 10.43 -8.54 2.88
CA PRO A 195 11.65 -8.33 2.12
C PRO A 195 11.36 -7.94 0.67
N ILE A 196 12.27 -7.18 0.05
CA ILE A 196 12.29 -6.90 -1.40
C ILE A 196 12.79 -8.15 -2.13
N GLY A 197 12.09 -9.28 -1.98
CA GLY A 197 12.39 -10.55 -2.64
C GLY A 197 11.79 -10.65 -4.05
N PHE A 198 11.34 -9.52 -4.62
CA PHE A 198 10.68 -9.45 -5.92
C PHE A 198 11.38 -8.45 -6.83
N LYS A 199 11.30 -8.70 -8.14
CA LYS A 199 11.70 -7.79 -9.20
C LYS A 199 10.47 -7.32 -9.95
N GLY A 200 10.44 -6.07 -10.37
CA GLY A 200 9.25 -5.49 -11.01
C GLY A 200 8.30 -4.83 -10.02
N TRP A 201 7.19 -4.35 -10.55
CA TRP A 201 6.15 -3.65 -9.80
C TRP A 201 5.33 -4.58 -8.90
N ARG A 202 5.16 -4.19 -7.64
CA ARG A 202 4.20 -4.77 -6.71
C ARG A 202 3.47 -3.66 -5.97
N HIS A 203 2.17 -3.87 -5.78
CA HIS A 203 1.36 -3.00 -4.94
C HIS A 203 1.38 -3.51 -3.50
N LEU A 204 1.90 -2.70 -2.59
CA LEU A 204 2.03 -2.99 -1.17
C LEU A 204 1.02 -2.16 -0.38
N VAL A 205 0.40 -2.76 0.63
CA VAL A 205 -0.69 -2.12 1.37
C VAL A 205 -0.33 -2.00 2.85
N VAL A 206 -0.51 -0.80 3.38
CA VAL A 206 -0.46 -0.48 4.81
C VAL A 206 -1.90 -0.35 5.29
N PRO A 207 -2.41 -1.27 6.13
CA PRO A 207 -3.71 -1.09 6.78
C PRO A 207 -3.65 0.05 7.79
N LEU A 208 -4.71 0.86 7.87
CA LEU A 208 -4.87 1.92 8.88
C LEU A 208 -5.71 1.38 10.04
N ASP A 209 -5.13 0.42 10.74
CA ASP A 209 -5.69 -0.23 11.92
C ASP A 209 -4.58 -0.47 12.98
N ASN A 210 -4.91 -1.22 14.03
CA ASN A 210 -3.97 -1.49 15.13
C ASN A 210 -3.01 -2.66 14.83
N SER A 211 -2.81 -3.05 13.57
CA SER A 211 -1.98 -4.22 13.18
C SER A 211 -0.49 -3.91 12.94
N ALA A 212 -0.04 -2.68 13.22
CA ALA A 212 1.37 -2.32 13.06
C ALA A 212 2.29 -3.25 13.85
N ARG A 213 3.46 -3.53 13.27
CA ARG A 213 4.47 -4.41 13.89
C ARG A 213 5.05 -3.81 15.16
N ASP A 214 5.32 -2.51 15.13
CA ASP A 214 5.99 -1.79 16.20
C ASP A 214 5.42 -0.39 16.36
N ARG A 215 5.58 0.19 17.54
CA ARG A 215 5.04 1.51 17.90
C ARG A 215 5.85 2.21 18.97
N TRP A 216 5.92 3.54 18.90
CA TRP A 216 6.61 4.36 19.89
C TRP A 216 6.14 5.83 19.84
N GLY A 217 6.45 6.60 20.88
CA GLY A 217 6.07 8.00 20.97
C GLY A 217 4.57 8.20 21.20
N GLY A 218 4.15 9.47 21.27
CA GLY A 218 2.76 9.86 21.50
C GLY A 218 2.13 9.22 22.74
N ALA A 219 0.84 8.86 22.65
CA ALA A 219 0.11 8.18 23.72
C ALA A 219 0.69 6.80 24.06
N ASN A 220 1.37 6.17 23.11
CA ASN A 220 1.99 4.86 23.22
C ASN A 220 1.04 3.70 23.62
N ASP A 221 -0.26 3.83 23.35
CA ASP A 221 -1.30 2.86 23.78
C ASP A 221 -1.55 1.76 22.74
N GLY A 222 -1.14 1.98 21.48
CA GLY A 222 -1.34 1.05 20.38
C GLY A 222 -2.73 1.11 19.76
N VAL A 223 -3.48 2.16 20.07
CA VAL A 223 -4.72 2.53 19.40
C VAL A 223 -4.39 3.60 18.37
N LEU A 224 -4.78 3.40 17.11
CA LEU A 224 -4.55 4.38 16.07
C LEU A 224 -5.51 5.57 16.21
N HIS A 225 -4.99 6.75 16.52
CA HIS A 225 -5.81 7.98 16.68
C HIS A 225 -5.75 8.88 15.43
N PHE A 226 -6.89 9.19 14.83
CA PHE A 226 -6.95 10.10 13.67
C PHE A 226 -6.96 11.59 14.09
N PRO A 227 -6.45 12.51 13.24
CA PRO A 227 -5.91 12.29 11.90
C PRO A 227 -4.54 11.61 11.91
N VAL A 228 -4.35 10.71 10.96
CA VAL A 228 -3.07 10.04 10.70
C VAL A 228 -2.30 10.83 9.63
N ARG A 229 -0.98 10.77 9.66
CA ARG A 229 -0.09 11.32 8.63
C ARG A 229 0.83 10.23 8.10
N LEU A 230 1.04 10.24 6.78
CA LEU A 230 2.05 9.39 6.16
C LEU A 230 3.45 9.98 6.43
N HIS A 231 4.24 9.31 7.25
CA HIS A 231 5.58 9.77 7.63
C HIS A 231 6.66 9.24 6.69
N SER A 232 6.65 7.93 6.43
CA SER A 232 7.59 7.28 5.52
C SER A 232 6.85 6.26 4.68
N PRO A 233 6.47 6.57 3.41
CA PRO A 233 5.94 5.57 2.49
C PRO A 233 6.93 4.44 2.23
N LEU A 234 8.22 4.72 2.36
CA LEU A 234 9.26 3.74 2.10
C LEU A 234 10.37 3.88 3.14
N LEU A 235 10.64 2.77 3.83
CA LEU A 235 11.83 2.57 4.64
C LEU A 235 12.50 1.29 4.15
N ILE A 236 13.79 1.37 3.85
CA ILE A 236 14.61 0.24 3.37
C ILE A 236 15.67 -0.05 4.41
N GLN A 237 15.69 -1.28 4.92
CA GLN A 237 16.66 -1.72 5.92
C GLN A 237 17.44 -2.93 5.37
N PRO A 238 18.65 -2.71 4.84
CA PRO A 238 19.60 -3.79 4.60
C PRO A 238 19.96 -4.51 5.91
N ALA A 239 20.17 -5.82 5.86
CA ALA A 239 20.40 -6.62 7.06
C ALA A 239 21.79 -6.37 7.69
N ASN A 240 22.83 -6.23 6.87
CA ASN A 240 24.20 -5.95 7.31
C ASN A 240 24.99 -5.24 6.20
N GLY A 241 24.52 -4.05 5.82
CA GLY A 241 24.95 -3.39 4.59
C GLY A 241 24.28 -3.95 3.33
N GLY A 242 24.49 -3.27 2.22
CA GLY A 242 23.89 -3.59 0.93
C GLY A 242 23.59 -2.35 0.10
N ALA A 243 23.38 -2.54 -1.20
CA ALA A 243 23.00 -1.48 -2.11
C ALA A 243 21.89 -1.94 -3.04
N GLY A 244 21.16 -0.99 -3.60
CA GLY A 244 20.10 -1.30 -4.54
C GLY A 244 19.44 -0.06 -5.10
N THR A 245 18.45 -0.31 -5.95
CA THR A 245 17.67 0.70 -6.63
C THR A 245 16.22 0.27 -6.62
N VAL A 246 15.37 1.04 -5.95
CA VAL A 246 13.92 0.82 -5.97
C VAL A 246 13.20 2.04 -6.52
N TYR A 247 11.97 1.84 -6.97
CA TYR A 247 11.13 2.93 -7.48
C TYR A 247 9.80 2.94 -6.75
N LEU A 248 9.32 4.12 -6.37
CA LEU A 248 7.96 4.33 -5.90
C LEU A 248 7.17 4.97 -7.03
N GLY A 249 6.16 4.28 -7.57
CA GLY A 249 5.31 4.81 -8.66
C GLY A 249 4.25 5.79 -8.19
N GLY A 250 4.00 5.80 -6.88
CA GLY A 250 2.98 6.62 -6.23
C GLY A 250 2.35 5.90 -5.06
N TYR A 251 1.49 6.60 -4.34
CA TYR A 251 0.69 6.03 -3.26
C TYR A 251 -0.75 6.52 -3.34
N THR A 252 -1.66 5.71 -2.84
CA THR A 252 -3.09 6.00 -2.85
C THR A 252 -3.68 5.68 -1.48
N VAL A 253 -4.44 6.62 -0.93
CA VAL A 253 -5.19 6.47 0.31
C VAL A 253 -6.60 6.02 -0.04
N PHE A 254 -7.09 4.98 0.61
CA PHE A 254 -8.39 4.38 0.33
C PHE A 254 -9.29 4.33 1.54
N SER A 255 -10.60 4.39 1.30
CA SER A 255 -11.63 3.86 2.19
C SER A 255 -12.18 2.56 1.60
N ALA A 256 -12.23 1.49 2.37
CA ALA A 256 -12.84 0.22 1.98
C ALA A 256 -13.71 -0.29 3.15
N LEU A 257 -15.02 -0.04 3.07
CA LEU A 257 -15.96 -0.33 4.14
C LEU A 257 -16.96 -1.40 3.72
N ARG A 258 -17.19 -2.37 4.60
CA ARG A 258 -18.34 -3.27 4.50
C ARG A 258 -19.61 -2.52 4.87
N GLN A 259 -20.68 -2.77 4.11
CA GLN A 259 -22.05 -2.31 4.44
C GLN A 259 -22.87 -3.45 5.03
#